data_AF-A0A7W6ESR5-F1
#
_entry.id   AF-A0A7W6ESR5-F1
#
_cell.length_a   1.000
_cell.length_b   1.000
_cell.length_c   1.000
_cell.angle_alpha   90.00
_cell.angle_beta   90.00
_cell.angle_gamma   90.00
#
_symmetry.space_group_name_H-M   'P 1'
#
loop_
_entity.id
_entity.type
_entity.pdbx_description
1 polymer ?
#
loop_
_entity_poly.entity_id
_entity_poly.type
_entity_poly.pdbx_seq_one_letter_code
_entity_poly.pdbx_strand_id
1 'polypeptide(L)'
;MTFNPQKRDKTLDTIVGKTLKWDFARIAKFKPHSVVSTQRYVKTTEYEVSATSKANLLQNKMDTGYNGYMSEATRRHVKGILENWLTAIELNVSMAFPTSFPSEKVYPTFVTLTLPCKQMHDDRDIKEDCFHPFMNEMIRNWKVKNYLWVSETQKNGNIHFHVLFDRAVPALRLRQIWNKHIDKFPYCYVQDYADTQKYIYRNGFFVRPEMLEQRIIANMKAAKDQGRKVTKSEAKKVESKRQKEAYEKGVAAKWKDPNTTDIHSLKSIKKLSAYVSKYFTKKPEIVKPKLAENQKLVEESGKYFIETTPDESQEVMWGDSNRVPYTPVFQVRKMRGRIWGASAALKAPETKPVAYQCVISRRTCEMVSYQTTVTNIKPVTVTSTDIFGTVTSKTVKRRVTEHINYESPEYPEPILNHVALRYLDTLRTKVVTEDEIKKASERAGPLFVEMKGEVIPLKDPQRTNMEAFAPELYKEYRAHYVTVFQNLYAA
;
A
#
# COMPACT_ATOMS: atom_id res chain seq x y z
N MET A 1 -4.06 55.67 27.53
CA MET A 1 -4.82 54.40 27.53
C MET A 1 -4.06 53.43 26.64
N THR A 2 -3.65 52.29 27.19
CA THR A 2 -3.07 51.17 26.43
C THR A 2 -4.12 50.65 25.46
N PHE A 3 -3.81 50.64 24.17
CA PHE A 3 -4.68 50.11 23.12
C PHE A 3 -4.95 48.62 23.42
N ASN A 4 -6.23 48.26 23.60
CA ASN A 4 -6.64 46.87 23.78
C ASN A 4 -7.22 46.34 22.45
N PRO A 5 -6.50 45.45 21.75
CA PRO A 5 -6.92 44.93 20.45
C PRO A 5 -8.29 44.23 20.47
N GLN A 6 -8.74 43.71 21.62
CA GLN A 6 -9.97 42.91 21.73
C GLN A 6 -11.25 43.75 21.86
N LYS A 7 -11.17 45.04 22.22
CA LYS A 7 -12.34 45.92 22.45
C LYS A 7 -12.51 47.01 21.38
N ARG A 8 -11.89 46.85 20.21
CA ARG A 8 -11.84 47.89 19.17
C ARG A 8 -12.96 47.74 18.12
N ASP A 9 -13.25 48.85 17.45
CA ASP A 9 -14.14 48.90 16.31
C ASP A 9 -13.40 48.41 15.04
N LYS A 10 -13.80 47.23 14.55
CA LYS A 10 -13.16 46.57 13.39
C LYS A 10 -13.45 47.28 12.06
N THR A 11 -14.39 48.23 12.01
CA THR A 11 -14.76 48.93 10.78
C THR A 11 -13.72 49.99 10.33
N LEU A 12 -12.82 50.39 11.24
CA LEU A 12 -11.76 51.38 11.00
C LEU A 12 -10.41 50.74 10.64
N ASP A 13 -10.34 49.41 10.58
CA ASP A 13 -9.11 48.66 10.34
C ASP A 13 -8.86 48.53 8.82
N THR A 14 -7.66 48.93 8.37
CA THR A 14 -7.20 48.69 6.99
C THR A 14 -6.16 47.57 7.00
N ILE A 15 -6.31 46.60 6.10
CA ILE A 15 -5.36 45.49 5.97
C ILE A 15 -4.10 45.98 5.23
N VAL A 16 -2.94 45.84 5.86
CA VAL A 16 -1.64 46.25 5.31
C VAL A 16 -0.80 45.07 4.83
N GLY A 17 -1.04 43.87 5.40
CA GLY A 17 -0.32 42.67 5.01
C GLY A 17 -1.00 41.40 5.49
N LYS A 18 -0.71 40.28 4.80
CA LYS A 18 -1.19 38.94 5.14
C LYS A 18 -0.04 37.94 5.08
N THR A 19 0.14 37.18 6.14
CA THR A 19 1.13 36.10 6.20
C THR A 19 0.44 34.80 6.62
N LEU A 20 0.47 33.76 5.78
CA LEU A 20 -0.05 32.45 6.15
C LEU A 20 0.80 31.84 7.28
N LYS A 21 0.19 31.56 8.44
CA LYS A 21 0.87 30.88 9.54
C LYS A 21 0.75 29.38 9.43
N TRP A 22 -0.48 28.88 9.30
CA TRP A 22 -0.73 27.45 9.25
C TRP A 22 -1.80 27.12 8.22
N ASP A 23 -1.63 25.97 7.57
CA ASP A 23 -2.55 25.41 6.59
C ASP A 23 -2.71 23.92 6.86
N PHE A 24 -3.93 23.51 7.18
CA PHE A 24 -4.28 22.13 7.43
C PHE A 24 -5.25 21.65 6.36
N ALA A 25 -4.85 20.61 5.64
CA ALA A 25 -5.70 19.92 4.68
C ALA A 25 -6.07 18.52 5.20
N ARG A 26 -7.36 18.19 5.18
CA ARG A 26 -7.84 16.82 5.30
C ARG A 26 -7.94 16.23 3.91
N ILE A 27 -7.11 15.23 3.63
CA ILE A 27 -7.03 14.58 2.32
C ILE A 27 -7.64 13.18 2.42
N ALA A 28 -8.56 12.84 1.51
CA ALA A 28 -9.00 11.47 1.31
C ALA A 28 -8.28 10.84 0.14
N LYS A 29 -7.83 9.60 0.33
CA LYS A 29 -7.34 8.71 -0.72
C LYS A 29 -8.36 7.61 -0.96
N PHE A 30 -8.86 7.53 -2.17
CA PHE A 30 -9.87 6.56 -2.59
C PHE A 30 -9.18 5.35 -3.20
N LYS A 31 -9.02 4.30 -2.38
CA LYS A 31 -8.49 3.01 -2.83
C LYS A 31 -9.62 2.13 -3.35
N PRO A 32 -9.32 1.02 -4.05
CA PRO A 32 -10.35 0.18 -4.66
C PRO A 32 -11.29 -0.49 -3.65
N HIS A 33 -10.82 -0.69 -2.41
CA HIS A 33 -11.54 -1.38 -1.34
C HIS A 33 -11.51 -0.65 0.00
N SER A 34 -11.07 0.61 0.04
CA SER A 34 -11.13 1.44 1.24
C SER A 34 -10.97 2.92 0.92
N VAL A 35 -11.46 3.78 1.81
CA VAL A 35 -11.11 5.20 1.79
C VAL A 35 -10.24 5.50 2.99
N VAL A 36 -9.09 6.15 2.75
CA VAL A 36 -8.16 6.52 3.82
C VAL A 36 -8.13 8.04 3.89
N SER A 37 -8.61 8.62 5.00
CA SER A 37 -8.54 10.05 5.24
C SER A 37 -7.44 10.38 6.26
N THR A 38 -6.66 11.43 6.01
CA THR A 38 -5.64 11.92 6.93
C THR A 38 -5.65 13.44 6.97
N GLN A 39 -5.49 14.01 8.16
CA GLN A 39 -5.21 15.43 8.31
C GLN A 39 -3.70 15.66 8.18
N ARG A 40 -3.30 16.65 7.39
CA ARG A 40 -1.90 16.99 7.15
C ARG A 40 -1.71 18.49 7.18
N TYR A 41 -0.59 18.92 7.75
CA TYR A 41 -0.11 20.28 7.61
C TYR A 41 0.46 20.47 6.20
N VAL A 42 -0.06 21.44 5.45
CA VAL A 42 0.42 21.83 4.13
C VAL A 42 1.54 22.83 4.34
N LYS A 43 2.78 22.38 4.10
CA LYS A 43 3.96 23.24 4.26
C LYS A 43 4.04 24.22 3.10
N THR A 44 4.27 25.50 3.39
CA THR A 44 4.53 26.55 2.39
C THR A 44 6.01 26.89 2.22
N THR A 45 6.88 26.47 3.14
CA THR A 45 8.33 26.70 3.08
C THR A 45 9.11 25.40 2.93
N GLU A 46 10.22 25.47 2.19
CA GLU A 46 11.20 24.38 2.08
C GLU A 46 11.86 24.13 3.43
N TYR A 47 12.05 22.85 3.78
CA TYR A 47 12.62 22.45 5.07
C TYR A 47 14.11 22.12 4.90
N GLU A 48 14.98 22.75 5.68
CA GLU A 48 16.34 22.27 5.86
C GLU A 48 16.31 21.03 6.76
N VAL A 49 16.64 19.86 6.19
CA VAL A 49 16.69 18.60 6.93
C VAL A 49 17.75 18.72 8.04
N SER A 50 17.33 18.60 9.30
CA SER A 50 18.23 18.70 10.45
C SER A 50 19.38 17.70 10.36
N ALA A 51 20.55 18.07 10.86
CA ALA A 51 21.72 17.19 10.89
C ALA A 51 21.41 15.85 11.58
N THR A 52 20.59 15.86 12.64
CA THR A 52 20.12 14.68 13.36
C THR A 52 19.24 13.77 12.48
N SER A 53 18.33 14.34 11.68
CA SER A 53 17.50 13.55 10.76
C SER A 53 18.35 12.93 9.64
N LYS A 54 19.35 13.66 9.11
CA LYS A 54 20.34 13.11 8.16
C LYS A 54 21.16 11.98 8.79
N ALA A 55 21.60 12.14 10.04
CA ALA A 55 22.34 11.11 10.78
C ALA A 55 21.49 9.85 11.01
N ASN A 56 20.22 9.99 11.37
CA ASN A 56 19.28 8.86 11.53
C ASN A 56 19.03 8.11 10.21
N LEU A 57 19.02 8.81 9.07
CA LEU A 57 18.95 8.17 7.73
C LEU A 57 20.22 7.38 7.40
N LEU A 58 21.38 7.82 7.88
CA LEU A 58 22.68 7.15 7.71
C LEU A 58 22.86 5.98 8.68
N GLN A 59 22.39 6.09 9.93
CA GLN A 59 22.40 5.00 10.91
C GLN A 59 21.57 3.79 10.43
N ASN A 60 20.44 4.03 9.74
CA ASN A 60 19.68 2.95 9.10
C ASN A 60 20.40 2.27 7.91
N LYS A 61 21.52 2.83 7.43
CA LYS A 61 22.41 2.16 6.45
C LYS A 61 23.47 1.29 7.11
N MET A 62 23.86 1.61 8.35
CA MET A 62 24.80 0.81 9.13
C MET A 62 24.03 -0.28 9.86
N ASP A 63 23.83 -1.36 9.10
CA ASP A 63 23.57 -2.71 9.58
C ASP A 63 22.18 -3.01 10.16
N THR A 64 21.29 -3.42 9.26
CA THR A 64 20.75 -4.77 9.40
C THR A 64 20.96 -5.47 8.06
N GLY A 65 21.89 -6.43 8.01
CA GLY A 65 22.10 -7.27 6.83
C GLY A 65 20.79 -7.71 6.18
N TYR A 66 20.79 -7.78 4.84
CA TYR A 66 19.63 -8.15 4.02
C TYR A 66 18.88 -9.36 4.63
N ASN A 67 17.70 -9.11 5.19
CA ASN A 67 16.99 -10.10 6.00
C ASN A 67 16.30 -11.20 5.17
N GLY A 68 16.31 -11.10 3.85
CA GLY A 68 15.68 -12.06 2.94
C GLY A 68 14.16 -11.93 2.84
N TYR A 69 13.56 -10.89 3.43
CA TYR A 69 12.12 -10.65 3.47
C TYR A 69 11.74 -9.22 3.07
N MET A 70 10.50 -9.05 2.61
CA MET A 70 10.00 -7.73 2.22
C MET A 70 9.64 -6.90 3.46
N SER A 71 10.25 -5.71 3.60
CA SER A 71 9.92 -4.78 4.68
C SER A 71 8.46 -4.28 4.61
N GLU A 72 7.90 -3.84 5.73
CA GLU A 72 6.54 -3.29 5.79
C GLU A 72 6.35 -2.10 4.84
N ALA A 73 7.33 -1.20 4.78
CA ALA A 73 7.32 -0.07 3.84
C ALA A 73 7.30 -0.54 2.38
N THR A 74 8.13 -1.53 2.04
CA THR A 74 8.18 -2.11 0.69
C THR A 74 6.86 -2.80 0.34
N ARG A 75 6.26 -3.57 1.27
CA ARG A 75 4.95 -4.20 1.09
C ARG A 75 3.86 -3.17 0.83
N ARG A 76 3.82 -2.06 1.58
CA ARG A 76 2.88 -0.95 1.34
C ARG A 76 3.09 -0.31 -0.03
N HIS A 77 4.35 -0.16 -0.44
CA HIS A 77 4.70 0.39 -1.75
C HIS A 77 4.24 -0.52 -2.90
N VAL A 78 4.61 -1.80 -2.87
CA VAL A 78 4.21 -2.82 -3.87
C VAL A 78 2.69 -2.95 -3.93
N LYS A 79 2.01 -2.97 -2.77
CA LYS A 79 0.55 -2.97 -2.69
C LYS A 79 -0.06 -1.75 -3.38
N GLY A 80 0.49 -0.56 -3.16
CA GLY A 80 0.01 0.66 -3.81
C GLY A 80 0.12 0.60 -5.33
N ILE A 81 1.25 0.08 -5.86
CA ILE A 81 1.43 -0.12 -7.31
C ILE A 81 0.35 -1.07 -7.84
N LEU A 82 0.17 -2.23 -7.18
CA LEU A 82 -0.83 -3.23 -7.57
C LEU A 82 -2.26 -2.71 -7.57
N GLU A 83 -2.67 -2.08 -6.48
CA GLU A 83 -4.02 -1.52 -6.32
C GLU A 83 -4.33 -0.55 -7.44
N ASN A 84 -3.44 0.42 -7.67
CA ASN A 84 -3.71 1.48 -8.64
C ASN A 84 -3.58 0.99 -10.09
N TRP A 85 -2.62 0.10 -10.38
CA TRP A 85 -2.44 -0.46 -11.72
C TRP A 85 -3.61 -1.35 -12.13
N LEU A 86 -4.05 -2.27 -11.26
CA LEU A 86 -5.19 -3.14 -11.54
C LEU A 86 -6.49 -2.34 -11.67
N THR A 87 -6.69 -1.32 -10.84
CA THR A 87 -7.87 -0.45 -10.96
C THR A 87 -7.86 0.39 -12.23
N ALA A 88 -6.69 0.85 -12.69
CA ALA A 88 -6.57 1.49 -14.00
C ALA A 88 -7.01 0.54 -15.13
N ILE A 89 -6.61 -0.74 -15.07
CA ILE A 89 -7.03 -1.74 -16.06
C ILE A 89 -8.55 -2.01 -15.97
N GLU A 90 -9.08 -2.26 -14.76
CA GLU A 90 -10.48 -2.62 -14.52
C GLU A 90 -11.48 -1.55 -15.00
N LEU A 91 -11.09 -0.28 -15.02
CA LEU A 91 -11.95 0.84 -15.43
C LEU A 91 -11.87 1.16 -16.93
N ASN A 92 -10.85 0.66 -17.63
CA ASN A 92 -10.56 1.03 -19.02
C ASN A 92 -10.70 -0.14 -20.00
N VAL A 93 -10.64 -1.40 -19.55
CA VAL A 93 -10.54 -2.56 -20.44
C VAL A 93 -11.60 -3.60 -20.14
N SER A 94 -12.22 -4.16 -21.19
CA SER A 94 -13.02 -5.37 -21.07
C SER A 94 -12.09 -6.57 -20.87
N MET A 95 -12.13 -7.21 -19.70
CA MET A 95 -11.28 -8.37 -19.34
C MET A 95 -11.68 -9.67 -20.09
N ALA A 96 -12.04 -9.57 -21.37
CA ALA A 96 -12.26 -10.69 -22.25
C ALA A 96 -10.92 -11.31 -22.66
N PHE A 97 -10.81 -12.63 -22.58
CA PHE A 97 -9.57 -13.32 -22.96
C PHE A 97 -9.38 -13.25 -24.49
N PRO A 98 -8.21 -12.83 -24.99
CA PRO A 98 -7.93 -12.75 -26.42
C PRO A 98 -8.00 -14.11 -27.13
N THR A 99 -8.37 -14.10 -28.41
CA THR A 99 -8.41 -15.29 -29.27
C THR A 99 -7.14 -15.46 -30.12
N SER A 100 -6.46 -14.37 -30.46
CA SER A 100 -5.19 -14.36 -31.20
C SER A 100 -3.99 -14.07 -30.31
N PHE A 101 -2.85 -14.70 -30.62
CA PHE A 101 -1.60 -14.61 -29.84
C PHE A 101 -0.38 -14.41 -30.76
N PRO A 102 0.62 -13.61 -30.36
CA PRO A 102 0.65 -12.75 -29.17
C PRO A 102 -0.37 -11.61 -29.28
N SER A 103 -1.09 -11.33 -28.20
CA SER A 103 -2.11 -10.27 -28.19
C SER A 103 -1.49 -8.95 -27.75
N GLU A 104 -1.87 -7.86 -28.39
CA GLU A 104 -1.54 -6.51 -27.90
C GLU A 104 -2.56 -5.97 -26.89
N LYS A 105 -3.71 -6.65 -26.76
CA LYS A 105 -4.76 -6.27 -25.82
C LYS A 105 -4.25 -6.40 -24.40
N VAL A 106 -4.51 -5.38 -23.59
CA VAL A 106 -4.19 -5.41 -22.16
C VAL A 106 -5.06 -6.47 -21.49
N TYR A 107 -4.42 -7.44 -20.86
CA TYR A 107 -5.10 -8.48 -20.10
C TYR A 107 -4.22 -8.87 -18.92
N PRO A 108 -4.64 -8.59 -17.67
CA PRO A 108 -3.84 -8.91 -16.50
C PRO A 108 -3.79 -10.43 -16.32
N THR A 109 -2.59 -11.02 -16.42
CA THR A 109 -2.38 -12.46 -16.22
C THR A 109 -1.57 -12.67 -14.95
N PHE A 110 -2.19 -13.26 -13.92
CA PHE A 110 -1.48 -13.61 -12.69
C PHE A 110 -0.97 -15.05 -12.78
N VAL A 111 0.34 -15.17 -12.73
CA VAL A 111 1.09 -16.40 -12.89
C VAL A 111 1.85 -16.71 -11.62
N THR A 112 1.91 -17.99 -11.33
CA THR A 112 2.76 -18.57 -10.31
C THR A 112 3.75 -19.53 -10.98
N LEU A 113 5.06 -19.37 -10.73
CA LEU A 113 6.13 -20.22 -11.28
C LEU A 113 6.80 -21.02 -10.16
N THR A 114 6.95 -22.32 -10.36
CA THR A 114 7.59 -23.26 -9.42
C THR A 114 8.73 -24.03 -10.09
N LEU A 115 9.63 -24.55 -9.26
CA LEU A 115 10.55 -25.61 -9.67
C LEU A 115 9.85 -26.98 -9.57
N PRO A 116 10.13 -27.91 -10.52
CA PRO A 116 9.52 -29.24 -10.53
C PRO A 116 10.14 -30.22 -9.51
N CYS A 117 11.39 -29.98 -9.10
CA CYS A 117 12.09 -30.79 -8.11
C CYS A 117 12.78 -29.90 -7.06
N LYS A 118 13.56 -30.50 -6.15
CA LYS A 118 14.23 -29.77 -5.07
C LYS A 118 15.25 -28.80 -5.64
N GLN A 119 15.30 -27.59 -5.09
CA GLN A 119 16.22 -26.55 -5.54
C GLN A 119 17.69 -26.99 -5.32
N MET A 120 18.47 -27.04 -6.40
CA MET A 120 19.91 -27.36 -6.37
C MET A 120 20.81 -26.12 -6.42
N HIS A 121 20.34 -25.04 -7.06
CA HIS A 121 21.11 -23.80 -7.27
C HIS A 121 20.74 -22.70 -6.27
N ASP A 122 21.59 -21.66 -6.14
CA ASP A 122 21.29 -20.50 -5.31
C ASP A 122 20.13 -19.67 -5.90
N ASP A 123 19.42 -18.92 -5.05
CA ASP A 123 18.32 -18.05 -5.50
C ASP A 123 18.81 -16.99 -6.49
N ARG A 124 20.06 -16.54 -6.36
CA ARG A 124 20.65 -15.56 -7.26
C ARG A 124 20.81 -16.12 -8.67
N ASP A 125 21.38 -17.31 -8.80
CA ASP A 125 21.64 -17.96 -10.09
C ASP A 125 20.32 -18.25 -10.82
N ILE A 126 19.32 -18.76 -10.10
CA ILE A 126 17.97 -18.99 -10.66
C ILE A 126 17.36 -17.67 -11.15
N LYS A 127 17.58 -16.55 -10.44
CA LYS A 127 17.07 -15.25 -10.89
C LYS A 127 17.79 -14.75 -12.14
N GLU A 128 19.12 -14.79 -12.12
CA GLU A 128 19.97 -14.23 -13.17
C GLU A 128 19.91 -15.06 -14.45
N ASP A 129 20.01 -16.39 -14.36
CA ASP A 129 20.15 -17.27 -15.52
C ASP A 129 18.84 -17.98 -15.92
N CYS A 130 17.81 -18.02 -15.06
CA CYS A 130 16.49 -18.57 -15.40
C CYS A 130 15.44 -17.49 -15.58
N PHE A 131 15.17 -16.76 -14.50
CA PHE A 131 13.99 -15.92 -14.39
C PHE A 131 14.09 -14.67 -15.26
N HIS A 132 15.24 -13.98 -15.28
CA HIS A 132 15.42 -12.81 -16.14
C HIS A 132 15.38 -13.17 -17.64
N PRO A 133 16.02 -14.25 -18.13
CA PRO A 133 15.86 -14.70 -19.51
C PRO A 133 14.41 -15.07 -19.86
N PHE A 134 13.69 -15.72 -18.94
CA PHE A 134 12.25 -15.96 -19.09
C PHE A 134 11.48 -14.65 -19.24
N MET A 135 11.69 -13.68 -18.35
CA MET A 135 11.03 -12.37 -18.42
C MET A 135 11.36 -11.62 -19.72
N ASN A 136 12.61 -11.70 -20.19
CA ASN A 136 13.01 -11.11 -21.46
C ASN A 136 12.29 -11.76 -22.65
N GLU A 137 12.08 -13.07 -22.63
CA GLU A 137 11.27 -13.77 -23.64
C GLU A 137 9.80 -13.31 -23.59
N MET A 138 9.24 -13.11 -22.40
CA MET A 138 7.87 -12.57 -22.23
C MET A 138 7.74 -11.14 -22.78
N ILE A 139 8.73 -10.28 -22.54
CA ILE A 139 8.73 -8.89 -23.03
C ILE A 139 8.86 -8.88 -24.57
N ARG A 140 9.82 -9.61 -25.12
CA ARG A 140 10.14 -9.56 -26.57
C ARG A 140 9.11 -10.29 -27.43
N ASN A 141 8.72 -11.50 -27.04
CA ASN A 141 7.91 -12.40 -27.87
C ASN A 141 6.41 -12.28 -27.55
N TRP A 142 6.06 -12.05 -26.28
CA TRP A 142 4.65 -11.92 -25.85
C TRP A 142 4.19 -10.48 -25.67
N LYS A 143 5.04 -9.51 -26.02
CA LYS A 143 4.73 -8.07 -26.01
C LYS A 143 4.25 -7.56 -24.64
N VAL A 144 4.72 -8.19 -23.56
CA VAL A 144 4.47 -7.72 -22.19
C VAL A 144 5.11 -6.34 -22.04
N LYS A 145 4.31 -5.31 -21.75
CA LYS A 145 4.83 -3.95 -21.48
C LYS A 145 5.06 -3.76 -19.98
N ASN A 146 4.01 -3.99 -19.20
CA ASN A 146 4.00 -3.81 -17.76
C ASN A 146 3.96 -5.15 -17.03
N TYR A 147 4.86 -5.31 -16.06
CA TYR A 147 4.90 -6.47 -15.20
C TYR A 147 5.31 -6.10 -13.78
N LEU A 148 4.92 -6.96 -12.83
CA LEU A 148 5.35 -6.95 -11.46
C LEU A 148 5.61 -8.39 -11.03
N TRP A 149 6.69 -8.64 -10.29
CA TRP A 149 6.98 -9.96 -9.75
C TRP A 149 7.48 -9.89 -8.31
N VAL A 150 7.22 -10.96 -7.57
CA VAL A 150 7.71 -11.21 -6.21
C VAL A 150 8.20 -12.65 -6.17
N SER A 151 9.37 -12.85 -5.58
CA SER A 151 9.88 -14.15 -5.21
C SER A 151 9.55 -14.44 -3.75
N GLU A 152 9.22 -15.68 -3.44
CA GLU A 152 9.06 -16.18 -2.07
C GLU A 152 9.71 -17.56 -1.94
N THR A 153 10.13 -17.90 -0.71
CA THR A 153 10.50 -19.28 -0.37
C THR A 153 9.23 -20.06 -0.02
N GLN A 154 9.00 -21.19 -0.68
CA GLN A 154 7.96 -22.13 -0.32
C GLN A 154 8.30 -22.93 0.95
N LYS A 155 7.29 -23.61 1.53
CA LYS A 155 7.50 -24.50 2.70
C LYS A 155 8.47 -25.64 2.45
N ASN A 156 8.59 -26.09 1.19
CA ASN A 156 9.56 -27.11 0.76
C ASN A 156 10.99 -26.55 0.60
N GLY A 157 11.20 -25.25 0.82
CA GLY A 157 12.49 -24.58 0.66
C GLY A 157 12.82 -24.11 -0.76
N ASN A 158 11.98 -24.42 -1.75
CA ASN A 158 12.20 -23.97 -3.13
C ASN A 158 11.80 -22.50 -3.30
N ILE A 159 12.53 -21.82 -4.19
CA ILE A 159 12.14 -20.50 -4.70
C ILE A 159 10.88 -20.62 -5.56
N HIS A 160 10.03 -19.60 -5.43
CA HIS A 160 8.76 -19.49 -6.12
C HIS A 160 8.53 -18.06 -6.57
N PHE A 161 7.96 -17.87 -7.75
CA PHE A 161 7.68 -16.54 -8.26
C PHE A 161 6.19 -16.34 -8.45
N HIS A 162 5.70 -15.21 -7.96
CA HIS A 162 4.41 -14.64 -8.32
C HIS A 162 4.68 -13.53 -9.33
N VAL A 163 4.09 -13.63 -10.51
CA VAL A 163 4.30 -12.69 -11.62
C VAL A 163 2.95 -12.23 -12.13
N LEU A 164 2.78 -10.92 -12.29
CA LEU A 164 1.62 -10.31 -12.90
C LEU A 164 2.07 -9.66 -14.21
N PHE A 165 1.49 -10.10 -15.32
CA PHE A 165 1.71 -9.55 -16.65
C PHE A 165 0.51 -8.70 -17.08
N ASP A 166 0.71 -7.77 -18.01
CA ASP A 166 -0.34 -7.02 -18.70
C ASP A 166 -0.81 -7.64 -20.02
N ARG A 167 -0.32 -8.84 -20.38
CA ARG A 167 -0.71 -9.55 -21.60
C ARG A 167 -1.23 -10.94 -21.30
N ALA A 168 -2.13 -11.40 -22.16
CA ALA A 168 -2.67 -12.75 -22.12
C ALA A 168 -1.64 -13.74 -22.68
N VAL A 169 -1.42 -14.82 -21.92
CA VAL A 169 -0.51 -15.90 -22.30
C VAL A 169 -1.22 -17.24 -22.08
N PRO A 170 -1.36 -18.10 -23.10
CA PRO A 170 -1.93 -19.43 -22.94
C PRO A 170 -1.13 -20.27 -21.94
N ALA A 171 -1.82 -20.93 -21.01
CA ALA A 171 -1.20 -21.71 -19.93
C ALA A 171 -0.17 -22.73 -20.42
N LEU A 172 -0.50 -23.46 -21.49
CA LEU A 172 0.40 -24.46 -22.06
C LEU A 172 1.70 -23.83 -22.57
N ARG A 173 1.60 -22.68 -23.27
CA ARG A 173 2.77 -21.99 -23.83
C ARG A 173 3.65 -21.41 -22.72
N LEU A 174 3.03 -20.78 -21.73
CA LEU A 174 3.74 -20.26 -20.56
C LEU A 174 4.55 -21.36 -19.85
N ARG A 175 3.93 -22.53 -19.63
CA ARG A 175 4.58 -23.69 -19.03
C ARG A 175 5.77 -24.17 -19.86
N GLN A 176 5.59 -24.30 -21.17
CA GLN A 176 6.65 -24.71 -22.08
C GLN A 176 7.84 -23.74 -22.05
N ILE A 177 7.57 -22.42 -22.03
CA ILE A 177 8.62 -21.40 -21.98
C ILE A 177 9.35 -21.46 -20.64
N TRP A 178 8.63 -21.57 -19.52
CA TRP A 178 9.24 -21.70 -18.20
C TRP A 178 10.09 -22.97 -18.10
N ASN A 179 9.54 -24.12 -18.50
CA ASN A 179 10.25 -25.42 -18.54
C ASN A 179 11.51 -25.34 -19.40
N LYS A 180 11.46 -24.68 -20.55
CA LYS A 180 12.62 -24.45 -21.42
C LYS A 180 13.74 -23.67 -20.73
N HIS A 181 13.45 -22.70 -19.85
CA HIS A 181 14.49 -21.93 -19.16
C HIS A 181 15.07 -22.67 -17.95
N ILE A 182 14.25 -23.38 -17.16
CA ILE A 182 14.76 -24.18 -16.04
C ILE A 182 15.58 -25.39 -16.51
N ASP A 183 15.34 -25.89 -17.73
CA ASP A 183 16.07 -27.04 -18.30
C ASP A 183 17.46 -26.66 -18.84
N LYS A 184 17.75 -25.36 -19.01
CA LYS A 184 19.07 -24.88 -19.47
C LYS A 184 20.18 -24.94 -18.42
N PHE A 185 19.81 -25.07 -17.14
CA PHE A 185 20.81 -25.11 -16.07
C PHE A 185 21.61 -26.41 -16.13
N PRO A 186 22.90 -26.38 -15.74
CA PRO A 186 23.62 -27.59 -15.37
C PRO A 186 22.80 -28.37 -14.33
N TYR A 187 22.69 -29.70 -14.44
CA TYR A 187 21.82 -30.51 -13.59
C TYR A 187 20.32 -30.14 -13.72
N CYS A 188 19.81 -30.25 -14.94
CA CYS A 188 18.52 -29.76 -15.42
C CYS A 188 17.30 -30.18 -14.57
N TYR A 189 16.50 -29.21 -14.11
CA TYR A 189 15.34 -29.45 -13.24
C TYR A 189 14.25 -30.33 -13.87
N VAL A 190 13.99 -30.20 -15.18
CA VAL A 190 12.97 -31.01 -15.88
C VAL A 190 13.46 -32.44 -16.04
N GLN A 191 14.74 -32.62 -16.36
CA GLN A 191 15.35 -33.94 -16.51
C GLN A 191 15.40 -34.69 -15.17
N ASP A 192 15.83 -34.06 -14.08
CA ASP A 192 15.84 -34.66 -12.73
C ASP A 192 14.42 -35.08 -12.28
N TYR A 193 13.43 -34.22 -12.53
CA TYR A 193 12.03 -34.59 -12.34
C TYR A 193 11.66 -35.82 -13.18
N ALA A 194 12.00 -35.82 -14.48
CA ALA A 194 11.65 -36.91 -15.38
C ALA A 194 12.26 -38.25 -14.93
N ASP A 195 13.51 -38.25 -14.50
CA ASP A 195 14.20 -39.45 -14.05
C ASP A 195 13.67 -39.94 -12.70
N THR A 196 13.33 -39.01 -11.80
CA THR A 196 12.60 -39.34 -10.57
C THR A 196 11.25 -39.98 -10.86
N GLN A 197 10.47 -39.46 -11.81
CA GLN A 197 9.17 -40.06 -12.16
C GLN A 197 9.32 -41.44 -12.81
N LYS A 198 10.29 -41.62 -13.71
CA LYS A 198 10.59 -42.94 -14.30
C LYS A 198 11.02 -43.94 -13.24
N TYR A 199 11.85 -43.53 -12.28
CA TYR A 199 12.26 -44.37 -11.17
C TYR A 199 11.08 -44.80 -10.30
N ILE A 200 10.21 -43.85 -9.95
CA ILE A 200 9.04 -44.14 -9.13
C ILE A 200 8.11 -45.11 -9.85
N TYR A 201 7.80 -44.87 -11.12
CA TYR A 201 6.88 -45.69 -11.90
C TYR A 201 7.55 -46.82 -12.70
N ARG A 202 8.76 -47.25 -12.30
CA ARG A 202 9.51 -48.33 -12.97
C ARG A 202 8.74 -49.65 -13.03
N ASN A 203 7.89 -49.90 -12.04
CA ASN A 203 7.06 -51.10 -11.92
C ASN A 203 5.61 -50.87 -12.39
N GLY A 204 5.38 -49.82 -13.18
CA GLY A 204 4.05 -49.41 -13.64
C GLY A 204 3.35 -48.42 -12.68
N PHE A 205 2.08 -48.17 -12.97
CA PHE A 205 1.27 -47.18 -12.25
C PHE A 205 0.84 -47.71 -10.88
N PHE A 206 0.99 -46.86 -9.86
CA PHE A 206 0.33 -47.03 -8.57
C PHE A 206 -0.12 -45.67 -8.03
N VAL A 207 -1.16 -45.68 -7.20
CA VAL A 207 -1.68 -44.48 -6.55
C VAL A 207 -0.79 -44.14 -5.35
N ARG A 208 -0.29 -42.91 -5.28
CA ARG A 208 0.55 -42.46 -4.16
C ARG A 208 -0.34 -42.17 -2.94
N PRO A 209 -0.20 -42.92 -1.83
CA PRO A 209 -1.09 -42.76 -0.66
C PRO A 209 -1.01 -41.36 -0.05
N GLU A 210 0.20 -40.81 0.08
CA GLU A 210 0.43 -39.50 0.69
C GLU A 210 -0.25 -38.37 -0.11
N MET A 211 -0.10 -38.37 -1.44
CA MET A 211 -0.75 -37.38 -2.31
C MET A 211 -2.27 -37.54 -2.32
N LEU A 212 -2.76 -38.78 -2.25
CA LEU A 212 -4.18 -39.08 -2.20
C LEU A 212 -4.83 -38.50 -0.95
N GLU A 213 -4.23 -38.73 0.23
CA GLU A 213 -4.75 -38.24 1.51
C GLU A 213 -4.77 -36.71 1.59
N GLN A 214 -3.67 -36.06 1.24
CA GLN A 214 -3.57 -34.60 1.22
C GLN A 214 -4.64 -33.98 0.32
N ARG A 215 -4.91 -34.59 -0.83
CA ARG A 215 -5.87 -34.06 -1.81
C ARG A 215 -7.31 -34.35 -1.45
N ILE A 216 -7.61 -35.48 -0.79
CA ILE A 216 -8.93 -35.74 -0.21
C ILE A 216 -9.27 -34.66 0.82
N ILE A 217 -8.34 -34.34 1.73
CA ILE A 217 -8.53 -33.28 2.74
C ILE A 217 -8.81 -31.93 2.06
N ALA A 218 -8.04 -31.58 1.03
CA ALA A 218 -8.23 -30.34 0.28
C ALA A 218 -9.58 -30.29 -0.45
N ASN A 219 -9.99 -31.38 -1.11
CA ASN A 219 -11.27 -31.45 -1.81
C ASN A 219 -12.46 -31.39 -0.84
N MET A 220 -12.37 -32.07 0.31
CA MET A 220 -13.40 -32.01 1.35
C MET A 220 -13.53 -30.59 1.92
N LYS A 221 -12.40 -29.91 2.16
CA LYS A 221 -12.41 -28.51 2.60
C LYS A 221 -13.06 -27.60 1.56
N ALA A 222 -12.67 -27.71 0.29
CA ALA A 222 -13.24 -26.92 -0.79
C ALA A 222 -14.75 -27.19 -0.99
N ALA A 223 -15.19 -28.45 -0.85
CA ALA A 223 -16.60 -28.81 -0.92
C ALA A 223 -17.39 -28.17 0.23
N LYS A 224 -16.85 -28.21 1.45
CA LYS A 224 -17.43 -27.55 2.62
C LYS A 224 -17.55 -26.03 2.42
N ASP A 225 -16.52 -25.39 1.88
CA ASP A 225 -16.51 -23.95 1.58
C ASP A 225 -17.55 -23.58 0.50
N GLN A 226 -17.94 -24.54 -0.35
CA GLN A 226 -18.98 -24.38 -1.37
C GLN A 226 -20.37 -24.88 -0.92
N GLY A 227 -20.52 -25.30 0.35
CA GLY A 227 -21.78 -25.83 0.87
C GLY A 227 -22.18 -27.21 0.29
N ARG A 228 -21.26 -27.92 -0.38
CA ARG A 228 -21.49 -29.26 -0.92
C ARG A 228 -20.98 -30.32 0.06
N LYS A 229 -21.74 -31.41 0.23
CA LYS A 229 -21.28 -32.61 0.95
C LYS A 229 -20.73 -33.62 -0.07
N VAL A 230 -19.42 -33.89 0.01
CA VAL A 230 -18.76 -34.92 -0.81
C VAL A 230 -18.36 -36.08 0.10
N THR A 231 -18.65 -37.30 -0.33
CA THR A 231 -18.26 -38.50 0.44
C THR A 231 -16.77 -38.79 0.27
N LYS A 232 -16.13 -39.37 1.29
CA LYS A 232 -14.70 -39.74 1.26
C LYS A 232 -14.40 -40.74 0.12
N SER A 233 -15.34 -41.64 -0.16
CA SER A 233 -15.23 -42.63 -1.25
C SER A 233 -15.21 -41.96 -2.64
N GLU A 234 -16.11 -41.02 -2.87
CA GLU A 234 -16.18 -40.27 -4.12
C GLU A 234 -14.92 -39.42 -4.35
N ALA A 235 -14.46 -38.71 -3.31
CA ALA A 235 -13.21 -37.95 -3.37
C ALA A 235 -12.00 -38.83 -3.69
N LYS A 236 -11.94 -40.05 -3.13
CA LYS A 236 -10.88 -41.03 -3.41
C LYS A 236 -10.92 -41.49 -4.87
N LYS A 237 -12.11 -41.77 -5.43
CA LYS A 237 -12.28 -42.22 -6.82
C LYS A 237 -11.85 -41.15 -7.82
N VAL A 238 -12.27 -39.90 -7.59
CA VAL A 238 -11.90 -38.76 -8.43
C VAL A 238 -10.38 -38.55 -8.41
N GLU A 239 -9.76 -38.58 -7.23
CA GLU A 239 -8.32 -38.36 -7.12
C GLU A 239 -7.49 -39.51 -7.70
N SER A 240 -7.92 -40.76 -7.52
CA SER A 240 -7.26 -41.91 -8.14
C SER A 240 -7.32 -41.84 -9.67
N LYS A 241 -8.46 -41.41 -10.22
CA LYS A 241 -8.61 -41.17 -11.67
C LYS A 241 -7.66 -40.07 -12.14
N ARG A 242 -7.60 -38.95 -11.42
CA ARG A 242 -6.69 -37.83 -11.74
C ARG A 242 -5.21 -38.25 -11.73
N GLN A 243 -4.78 -39.05 -10.75
CA GLN A 243 -3.40 -39.56 -10.71
C GLN A 243 -3.10 -40.48 -11.90
N LYS A 244 -4.08 -41.29 -12.32
CA LYS A 244 -3.95 -42.13 -13.51
C LYS A 244 -3.82 -41.30 -14.79
N GLU A 245 -4.69 -40.31 -14.99
CA GLU A 245 -4.61 -39.40 -16.14
C GLU A 245 -3.30 -38.61 -16.16
N ALA A 246 -2.81 -38.16 -15.00
CA ALA A 246 -1.53 -37.49 -14.87
C ALA A 246 -0.34 -38.41 -15.22
N TYR A 247 -0.42 -39.69 -14.81
CA TYR A 247 0.57 -40.71 -15.17
C TYR A 247 0.58 -40.98 -16.67
N GLU A 248 -0.58 -41.22 -17.28
CA GLU A 248 -0.71 -41.46 -18.73
C GLU A 248 -0.15 -40.29 -19.54
N LYS A 249 -0.48 -39.05 -19.14
CA LYS A 249 0.08 -37.84 -19.74
C LYS A 249 1.59 -37.74 -19.53
N GLY A 250 2.08 -38.07 -18.33
CA GLY A 250 3.50 -38.08 -18.00
C GLY A 250 4.28 -39.05 -18.87
N VAL A 251 3.78 -40.28 -19.02
CA VAL A 251 4.37 -41.31 -19.89
C VAL A 251 4.40 -40.84 -21.35
N ALA A 252 3.28 -40.34 -21.87
CA ALA A 252 3.20 -39.83 -23.24
C ALA A 252 4.19 -38.68 -23.51
N ALA A 253 4.38 -37.80 -22.53
CA ALA A 253 5.33 -36.68 -22.62
C ALA A 253 6.76 -37.04 -22.19
N LYS A 254 7.07 -38.32 -21.92
CA LYS A 254 8.35 -38.78 -21.35
C LYS A 254 8.77 -38.00 -20.09
N TRP A 255 7.80 -37.51 -19.33
CA TRP A 255 7.93 -36.67 -18.14
C TRP A 255 8.66 -35.33 -18.35
N LYS A 256 8.79 -34.87 -19.60
CA LYS A 256 9.48 -33.60 -19.95
C LYS A 256 8.59 -32.36 -19.92
N ASP A 257 7.34 -32.48 -19.50
CA ASP A 257 6.40 -31.36 -19.37
C ASP A 257 5.80 -31.30 -17.95
N PRO A 258 6.63 -31.11 -16.89
CA PRO A 258 6.15 -31.01 -15.52
C PRO A 258 5.26 -29.78 -15.34
N ASN A 259 4.29 -29.88 -14.41
CA ASN A 259 3.39 -28.77 -14.08
C ASN A 259 4.07 -27.73 -13.17
N THR A 260 4.82 -26.82 -13.78
CA THR A 260 5.67 -25.81 -13.11
C THR A 260 5.07 -24.41 -13.12
N THR A 261 3.89 -24.23 -13.69
CA THR A 261 3.21 -22.94 -13.77
C THR A 261 1.75 -23.08 -13.40
N ASP A 262 1.21 -22.12 -12.68
CA ASP A 262 -0.22 -22.00 -12.37
C ASP A 262 -0.73 -20.62 -12.79
N ILE A 263 -1.88 -20.56 -13.47
CA ILE A 263 -2.51 -19.31 -13.89
C ILE A 263 -3.77 -19.10 -13.05
N HIS A 264 -3.80 -18.00 -12.32
CA HIS A 264 -4.96 -17.59 -11.54
C HIS A 264 -5.94 -16.82 -12.44
N SER A 265 -7.14 -17.37 -12.61
CA SER A 265 -8.20 -16.67 -13.35
C SER A 265 -8.63 -15.40 -12.62
N LEU A 266 -8.41 -14.24 -13.24
CA LEU A 266 -8.73 -12.94 -12.65
C LEU A 266 -10.16 -12.46 -12.98
N LYS A 267 -10.82 -13.07 -13.99
CA LYS A 267 -12.11 -12.60 -14.55
C LYS A 267 -13.26 -12.66 -13.55
N SER A 268 -13.29 -13.67 -12.67
CA SER A 268 -14.39 -13.89 -11.72
C SER A 268 -14.14 -13.29 -10.33
N ILE A 269 -13.03 -12.58 -10.14
CA ILE A 269 -12.63 -12.10 -8.82
C ILE A 269 -13.23 -10.70 -8.56
N LYS A 270 -14.22 -10.63 -7.67
CA LYS A 270 -14.87 -9.36 -7.27
C LYS A 270 -13.90 -8.35 -6.64
N LYS A 271 -12.87 -8.84 -5.92
CA LYS A 271 -11.83 -8.02 -5.28
C LYS A 271 -10.44 -8.38 -5.83
N LEU A 272 -10.23 -8.06 -7.11
CA LEU A 272 -9.03 -8.44 -7.84
C LEU A 272 -7.75 -7.97 -7.16
N SER A 273 -7.66 -6.67 -6.85
CA SER A 273 -6.48 -6.07 -6.22
C SER A 273 -6.17 -6.69 -4.86
N ALA A 274 -7.18 -6.97 -4.04
CA ALA A 274 -7.02 -7.62 -2.75
C ALA A 274 -6.52 -9.07 -2.89
N TYR A 275 -7.03 -9.81 -3.87
CA TYR A 275 -6.63 -11.18 -4.15
C TYR A 275 -5.15 -11.25 -4.57
N VAL A 276 -4.73 -10.44 -5.55
CA VAL A 276 -3.34 -10.42 -6.02
C VAL A 276 -2.41 -9.91 -4.92
N SER A 277 -2.79 -8.86 -4.19
CA SER A 277 -1.98 -8.30 -3.10
C SER A 277 -1.63 -9.33 -2.02
N LYS A 278 -2.51 -10.33 -1.78
CA LYS A 278 -2.27 -11.41 -0.82
C LYS A 278 -1.00 -12.20 -1.15
N TYR A 279 -0.73 -12.45 -2.42
CA TYR A 279 0.43 -13.23 -2.88
C TYR A 279 1.69 -12.36 -2.97
N PHE A 280 1.55 -11.11 -3.40
CA PHE A 280 2.70 -10.21 -3.60
C PHE A 280 3.21 -9.54 -2.30
N THR A 281 2.37 -9.46 -1.27
CA THR A 281 2.71 -8.72 -0.03
C THR A 281 2.56 -9.56 1.24
N LYS A 282 2.62 -10.88 1.07
CA LYS A 282 2.53 -11.86 2.14
C LYS A 282 3.56 -11.59 3.23
N LYS A 283 3.10 -11.53 4.49
CA LYS A 283 3.99 -11.42 5.64
C LYS A 283 4.68 -12.77 5.88
N PRO A 284 5.99 -12.81 6.18
CA PRO A 284 6.64 -14.04 6.57
C PRO A 284 6.09 -14.55 7.91
N GLU A 285 5.90 -15.86 8.04
CA GLU A 285 5.43 -16.47 9.27
C GLU A 285 6.57 -16.62 10.27
N ILE A 286 6.38 -16.04 11.46
CA ILE A 286 7.35 -16.10 12.57
C ILE A 286 7.12 -17.41 13.33
N VAL A 287 8.20 -18.11 13.67
CA VAL A 287 8.17 -19.21 14.62
C VAL A 287 7.86 -18.59 15.99
N LYS A 288 6.70 -18.94 16.55
CA LYS A 288 6.27 -18.40 17.84
C LYS A 288 7.34 -18.69 18.90
N PRO A 289 7.92 -17.68 19.56
CA PRO A 289 8.87 -17.93 20.64
C PRO A 289 8.17 -18.67 21.78
N LYS A 290 8.93 -19.45 22.54
CA LYS A 290 8.46 -19.98 23.83
C LYS A 290 8.39 -18.79 24.79
N LEU A 291 7.18 -18.36 25.13
CA LEU A 291 6.90 -17.25 26.04
C LEU A 291 6.40 -17.82 27.37
N ALA A 292 6.80 -17.21 28.49
CA ALA A 292 6.19 -17.46 29.79
C ALA A 292 4.76 -16.87 29.85
N GLU A 293 3.93 -17.26 30.82
CA GLU A 293 2.54 -16.80 30.95
C GLU A 293 2.43 -15.26 31.08
N ASN A 294 3.45 -14.62 31.66
CA ASN A 294 3.55 -13.17 31.82
C ASN A 294 4.28 -12.47 30.65
N GLN A 295 4.59 -13.16 29.55
CA GLN A 295 5.32 -12.58 28.42
C GLN A 295 4.47 -12.51 27.15
N LYS A 296 4.57 -11.38 26.44
CA LYS A 296 3.88 -11.15 25.17
C LYS A 296 4.83 -10.64 24.10
N LEU A 297 4.72 -11.18 22.90
CA LEU A 297 5.41 -10.65 21.72
C LEU A 297 4.64 -9.43 21.19
N VAL A 298 5.31 -8.28 21.14
CA VAL A 298 4.79 -7.01 20.61
C VAL A 298 5.56 -6.63 19.36
N GLU A 299 4.86 -6.28 18.29
CA GLU A 299 5.45 -5.73 17.06
C GLU A 299 5.19 -4.22 17.02
N GLU A 300 6.26 -3.42 17.07
CA GLU A 300 6.18 -1.96 16.99
C GLU A 300 7.11 -1.45 15.90
N SER A 301 6.54 -0.73 14.92
CA SER A 301 7.27 -0.16 13.78
C SER A 301 8.16 -1.18 13.01
N GLY A 302 7.77 -2.45 13.00
CA GLY A 302 8.50 -3.54 12.33
C GLY A 302 9.67 -4.12 13.13
N LYS A 303 9.83 -3.69 14.39
CA LYS A 303 10.71 -4.33 15.38
C LYS A 303 9.87 -5.20 16.31
N TYR A 304 10.45 -6.30 16.78
CA TYR A 304 9.79 -7.22 17.69
C TYR A 304 10.38 -7.06 19.09
N PHE A 305 9.51 -7.02 20.09
CA PHE A 305 9.87 -6.91 21.50
C PHE A 305 9.12 -7.99 22.28
N ILE A 306 9.77 -8.55 23.29
CA ILE A 306 9.10 -9.35 24.33
C ILE A 306 8.82 -8.39 25.47
N GLU A 307 7.55 -8.14 25.72
CA GLU A 307 7.05 -7.37 26.86
C GLU A 307 6.73 -8.34 27.99
N THR A 308 7.31 -8.09 29.18
CA THR A 308 7.02 -8.88 30.38
C THR A 308 6.10 -8.08 31.29
N THR A 309 4.96 -8.65 31.66
CA THR A 309 4.05 -8.07 32.65
C THR A 309 4.66 -8.32 34.04
N PRO A 310 4.94 -7.28 34.84
CA PRO A 310 5.43 -7.46 36.20
C PRO A 310 4.31 -8.01 37.10
N ASP A 311 4.68 -8.80 38.11
CA ASP A 311 3.76 -9.33 39.12
C ASP A 311 3.26 -8.19 40.04
N GLU A 312 2.05 -8.31 40.59
CA GLU A 312 1.42 -7.29 41.47
C GLU A 312 2.27 -6.94 42.73
N SER A 313 3.28 -7.74 43.05
CA SER A 313 4.20 -7.56 44.19
C SER A 313 5.47 -6.77 43.89
N GLN A 314 5.73 -6.42 42.62
CA GLN A 314 6.91 -5.63 42.23
C GLN A 314 6.49 -4.23 41.77
N GLU A 315 6.75 -3.22 42.59
CA GLU A 315 6.70 -1.81 42.16
C GLU A 315 7.77 -1.57 41.09
N VAL A 316 7.38 -1.64 39.82
CA VAL A 316 8.25 -1.24 38.70
C VAL A 316 7.80 0.13 38.19
N MET A 317 8.75 1.06 38.18
CA MET A 317 8.60 2.41 37.63
C MET A 317 8.09 2.38 36.18
N TRP A 318 7.12 3.23 35.86
CA TRP A 318 6.57 3.37 34.51
C TRP A 318 7.62 3.98 33.56
N GLY A 319 8.20 3.16 32.69
CA GLY A 319 9.03 3.62 31.57
C GLY A 319 10.05 2.58 31.08
N ASP A 320 9.81 2.03 29.89
CA ASP A 320 10.74 1.26 29.02
C ASP A 320 11.47 0.01 29.56
N SER A 321 11.47 -0.29 30.86
CA SER A 321 12.29 -1.36 31.46
C SER A 321 11.84 -2.80 31.17
N ASN A 322 10.63 -3.01 30.65
CA ASN A 322 10.03 -4.36 30.52
C ASN A 322 10.05 -4.91 29.09
N ARG A 323 10.66 -4.21 28.14
CA ARG A 323 10.68 -4.57 26.72
C ARG A 323 12.07 -5.00 26.28
N VAL A 324 12.22 -6.29 25.99
CA VAL A 324 13.48 -6.84 25.48
C VAL A 324 13.39 -6.97 23.95
N PRO A 325 14.36 -6.45 23.17
CA PRO A 325 14.35 -6.61 21.72
C PRO A 325 14.46 -8.10 21.34
N TYR A 326 13.61 -8.54 20.41
CA TYR A 326 13.55 -9.91 19.93
C TYR A 326 13.88 -9.97 18.43
N THR A 327 14.78 -10.87 18.05
CA THR A 327 15.07 -11.14 16.64
C THR A 327 14.19 -12.31 16.17
N PRO A 328 13.21 -12.09 15.28
CA PRO A 328 12.30 -13.13 14.86
C PRO A 328 13.01 -14.21 14.02
N VAL A 329 12.78 -15.47 14.38
CA VAL A 329 13.09 -16.63 13.54
C VAL A 329 11.87 -16.92 12.67
N PHE A 330 12.04 -16.99 11.35
CA PHE A 330 10.95 -17.26 10.42
C PHE A 330 10.88 -18.75 10.06
N GLN A 331 9.68 -19.25 9.75
CA GLN A 331 9.49 -20.67 9.39
C GLN A 331 10.21 -21.06 8.09
N VAL A 332 10.27 -20.13 7.14
CA VAL A 332 10.87 -20.36 5.81
C VAL A 332 12.27 -19.78 5.75
N ARG A 333 13.17 -20.43 5.01
CA ARG A 333 14.55 -19.93 4.83
C ARG A 333 14.57 -18.51 4.25
N LYS A 334 15.58 -17.74 4.64
CA LYS A 334 15.86 -16.41 4.08
C LYS A 334 16.18 -16.56 2.58
N MET A 335 15.54 -15.76 1.75
CA MET A 335 15.90 -15.70 0.34
C MET A 335 17.17 -14.90 0.12
N ARG A 336 17.94 -15.23 -0.92
CA ARG A 336 19.09 -14.45 -1.39
C ARG A 336 18.73 -13.61 -2.62
N GLY A 337 19.43 -12.49 -2.79
CA GLY A 337 19.24 -11.57 -3.93
C GLY A 337 17.93 -10.76 -3.88
N ARG A 338 17.51 -10.18 -4.99
CA ARG A 338 16.33 -9.28 -5.04
C ARG A 338 15.01 -10.03 -4.82
N ILE A 339 14.12 -9.52 -3.95
CA ILE A 339 12.83 -10.16 -3.62
C ILE A 339 11.73 -9.86 -4.62
N TRP A 340 11.69 -8.64 -5.16
CA TRP A 340 10.62 -8.19 -6.05
C TRP A 340 11.18 -7.30 -7.15
N GLY A 341 10.43 -7.17 -8.23
CA GLY A 341 10.76 -6.25 -9.31
C GLY A 341 9.53 -5.84 -10.08
N ALA A 342 9.64 -4.70 -10.75
CA ALA A 342 8.59 -4.13 -11.58
C ALA A 342 9.20 -3.51 -12.84
N SER A 343 8.40 -3.46 -13.90
CA SER A 343 8.64 -2.63 -15.09
C SER A 343 8.93 -1.18 -14.72
N ALA A 344 9.69 -0.48 -15.57
CA ALA A 344 10.14 0.89 -15.31
C ALA A 344 8.94 1.87 -15.19
N ALA A 345 7.93 1.72 -16.05
CA ALA A 345 6.74 2.57 -16.05
C ALA A 345 5.95 2.52 -14.73
N LEU A 346 5.92 1.38 -14.04
CA LEU A 346 5.26 1.27 -12.73
C LEU A 346 6.02 1.98 -11.58
N LYS A 347 7.26 2.43 -11.82
CA LYS A 347 8.12 3.07 -10.83
C LYS A 347 8.47 4.52 -11.17
N ALA A 348 8.50 4.88 -12.45
CA ALA A 348 8.89 6.20 -12.91
C ALA A 348 7.93 7.28 -12.36
N PRO A 349 8.43 8.42 -11.85
CA PRO A 349 7.59 9.45 -11.21
C PRO A 349 6.40 9.90 -12.06
N GLU A 350 6.58 9.98 -13.38
CA GLU A 350 5.59 10.49 -14.34
C GLU A 350 4.46 9.49 -14.63
N THR A 351 4.77 8.20 -14.68
CA THR A 351 3.83 7.13 -15.05
C THR A 351 3.41 6.27 -13.87
N LYS A 352 4.00 6.50 -12.68
CA LYS A 352 3.75 5.70 -11.49
C LYS A 352 2.26 5.76 -11.13
N PRO A 353 1.60 4.61 -10.98
CA PRO A 353 0.18 4.59 -10.67
C PRO A 353 -0.05 5.04 -9.23
N VAL A 354 -0.79 6.13 -9.07
CA VAL A 354 -1.16 6.72 -7.78
C VAL A 354 -2.67 6.64 -7.57
N ALA A 355 -3.08 6.55 -6.30
CA ALA A 355 -4.49 6.49 -5.95
C ALA A 355 -5.13 7.85 -6.18
N TYR A 356 -6.40 7.86 -6.60
CA TYR A 356 -7.19 9.09 -6.63
C TYR A 356 -7.26 9.70 -5.23
N GLN A 357 -6.99 11.01 -5.12
CA GLN A 357 -7.05 11.73 -3.85
C GLN A 357 -7.71 13.09 -4.04
N CYS A 358 -8.49 13.51 -3.06
CA CYS A 358 -9.05 14.86 -3.04
C CYS A 358 -8.89 15.50 -1.65
N VAL A 359 -8.86 16.84 -1.64
CA VAL A 359 -8.91 17.61 -0.40
C VAL A 359 -10.37 17.73 0.02
N ILE A 360 -10.72 17.14 1.15
CA ILE A 360 -12.08 17.12 1.70
C ILE A 360 -12.38 18.45 2.41
N SER A 361 -11.41 18.92 3.19
CA SER A 361 -11.49 20.20 3.87
C SER A 361 -10.11 20.83 3.99
N ARG A 362 -10.05 22.15 3.88
CA ARG A 362 -8.84 22.94 4.11
C ARG A 362 -9.15 24.06 5.09
N ARG A 363 -8.32 24.20 6.11
CA ARG A 363 -8.40 25.24 7.14
C ARG A 363 -7.09 26.01 7.15
N THR A 364 -7.18 27.31 7.00
CA THR A 364 -6.02 28.20 7.00
C THR A 364 -6.11 29.18 8.17
N CYS A 365 -4.95 29.60 8.66
CA CYS A 365 -4.83 30.72 9.57
C CYS A 365 -3.86 31.72 8.95
N GLU A 366 -4.36 32.94 8.74
CA GLU A 366 -3.62 34.06 8.22
C GLU A 366 -3.33 35.02 9.37
N MET A 367 -2.07 35.39 9.57
CA MET A 367 -1.76 36.56 10.38
C MET A 367 -1.91 37.79 9.52
N VAL A 368 -2.87 38.62 9.88
CA VAL A 368 -3.21 39.83 9.14
C VAL A 368 -2.69 41.01 9.94
N SER A 369 -1.86 41.81 9.28
CA SER A 369 -1.34 43.07 9.81
C SER A 369 -2.35 44.16 9.46
N TYR A 370 -2.89 44.80 10.47
CA TYR A 370 -3.87 45.87 10.35
C TYR A 370 -3.23 47.21 10.73
N GLN A 371 -3.69 48.26 10.08
CA GLN A 371 -3.46 49.63 10.47
C GLN A 371 -4.81 50.26 10.84
N THR A 372 -4.93 50.70 12.08
CA THR A 372 -6.15 51.35 12.58
C THR A 372 -5.85 52.79 12.93
N THR A 373 -6.85 53.65 12.76
CA THR A 373 -6.72 55.08 12.98
C THR A 373 -7.41 55.45 14.29
N VAL A 374 -6.63 55.79 15.33
CA VAL A 374 -7.15 56.16 16.64
C VAL A 374 -7.07 57.67 16.81
N THR A 375 -8.20 58.28 17.12
CA THR A 375 -8.28 59.72 17.37
C THR A 375 -8.36 59.97 18.87
N ASN A 376 -7.26 60.46 19.45
CA ASN A 376 -7.14 60.76 20.87
C ASN A 376 -7.13 62.27 21.12
N ILE A 377 -7.76 62.72 22.21
CA ILE A 377 -7.64 64.11 22.67
C ILE A 377 -6.43 64.19 23.59
N LYS A 378 -5.35 64.82 23.12
CA LYS A 378 -4.12 65.02 23.91
C LYS A 378 -3.99 66.49 24.31
N PRO A 379 -3.55 66.79 25.54
CA PRO A 379 -3.16 68.15 25.91
C PRO A 379 -1.89 68.51 25.13
N VAL A 380 -1.95 69.56 24.32
CA VAL A 380 -0.80 70.10 23.58
C VAL A 380 -0.53 71.50 24.11
N THR A 381 0.70 71.73 24.53
CA THR A 381 1.16 73.05 24.97
C THR A 381 1.45 73.91 23.75
N VAL A 382 0.67 74.98 23.55
CA VAL A 382 0.90 75.95 22.49
C VAL A 382 1.57 77.16 23.11
N THR A 383 2.76 77.49 22.63
CA THR A 383 3.49 78.69 22.99
C THR A 383 3.15 79.81 22.01
N SER A 384 2.70 80.95 22.54
CA SER A 384 2.51 82.18 21.78
C SER A 384 3.39 83.26 22.36
N THR A 385 4.12 83.95 21.49
CA THR A 385 4.94 85.09 21.86
C THR A 385 4.11 86.35 21.65
N ASP A 386 4.01 87.21 22.66
CA ASP A 386 3.35 88.50 22.52
C ASP A 386 4.18 89.50 21.68
N ILE A 387 3.62 90.67 21.40
CA ILE A 387 4.27 91.74 20.62
C ILE A 387 5.53 92.33 21.31
N PHE A 388 5.80 91.95 22.56
CA PHE A 388 6.95 92.39 23.36
C PHE A 388 8.00 91.29 23.54
N GLY A 389 7.83 90.12 22.91
CA GLY A 389 8.79 89.01 22.97
C GLY A 389 8.60 88.05 24.15
N THR A 390 7.54 88.21 24.96
CA THR A 390 7.29 87.33 26.12
C THR A 390 6.57 86.06 25.67
N VAL A 391 7.20 84.90 25.90
CA VAL A 391 6.62 83.60 25.54
C VAL A 391 5.65 83.15 26.62
N THR A 392 4.36 83.03 26.27
CA THR A 392 3.32 82.47 27.14
C THR A 392 2.89 81.10 26.62
N SER A 393 2.73 80.12 27.50
CA SER A 393 2.32 78.76 27.13
C SER A 393 0.91 78.44 27.64
N LYS A 394 0.02 78.02 26.74
CA LYS A 394 -1.34 77.57 27.09
C LYS A 394 -1.54 76.12 26.67
N THR A 395 -1.99 75.28 27.61
CA THR A 395 -2.34 73.88 27.32
C THR A 395 -3.73 73.83 26.69
N VAL A 396 -3.81 73.41 25.43
CA VAL A 396 -5.07 73.26 24.69
C VAL A 396 -5.29 71.79 24.37
N LYS A 397 -6.53 71.31 24.54
CA LYS A 397 -6.92 69.94 24.15
C LYS A 397 -7.02 69.88 22.63
N ARG A 398 -6.07 69.19 21.97
CA ARG A 398 -6.09 68.99 20.52
C ARG A 398 -6.47 67.56 20.19
N ARG A 399 -7.29 67.38 19.16
CA ARG A 399 -7.60 66.08 18.58
C ARG A 399 -6.40 65.65 17.72
N VAL A 400 -5.74 64.56 18.12
CA VAL A 400 -4.57 63.99 17.43
C VAL A 400 -4.97 62.62 16.90
N THR A 401 -4.77 62.44 15.60
CA THR A 401 -5.03 61.17 14.91
C THR A 401 -3.73 60.41 14.78
N GLU A 402 -3.69 59.18 15.30
CA GLU A 402 -2.50 58.31 15.29
C GLU A 402 -2.83 57.01 14.56
N HIS A 403 -1.90 56.53 13.75
CA HIS A 403 -2.01 55.22 13.12
C HIS A 403 -1.31 54.17 13.98
N ILE A 404 -2.01 53.11 14.32
CA ILE A 404 -1.46 51.99 15.10
C ILE A 404 -1.46 50.75 14.23
N ASN A 405 -0.29 50.13 14.10
CA ASN A 405 -0.12 48.85 13.42
C ASN A 405 -0.16 47.72 14.46
N TYR A 406 -0.92 46.67 14.19
CA TYR A 406 -0.89 45.45 15.00
C TYR A 406 -1.23 44.23 14.13
N GLU A 407 -0.91 43.04 14.62
CA GLU A 407 -1.22 41.79 13.95
C GLU A 407 -2.32 41.03 14.69
N SER A 408 -3.20 40.38 13.94
CA SER A 408 -4.25 39.51 14.50
C SER A 408 -4.37 38.24 13.66
N PRO A 409 -4.55 37.07 14.31
CA PRO A 409 -4.85 35.84 13.59
C PRO A 409 -6.29 35.89 13.07
N GLU A 410 -6.44 35.75 11.76
CA GLU A 410 -7.72 35.56 11.09
C GLU A 410 -7.86 34.11 10.65
N TYR A 411 -9.09 33.62 10.74
CA TYR A 411 -9.47 32.25 10.39
C TYR A 411 -10.50 32.31 9.27
N PRO A 412 -10.06 32.32 7.99
CA PRO A 412 -10.98 32.26 6.86
C PRO A 412 -11.91 31.05 6.94
N GLU A 413 -13.09 31.17 6.33
CA GLU A 413 -14.03 30.07 6.22
C GLU A 413 -13.36 28.85 5.54
N PRO A 414 -13.54 27.64 6.09
CA PRO A 414 -12.89 26.46 5.57
C PRO A 414 -13.41 26.13 4.17
N ILE A 415 -12.50 25.81 3.26
CA ILE A 415 -12.87 25.30 1.94
C ILE A 415 -13.28 23.84 2.12
N LEU A 416 -14.51 23.50 1.71
CA LEU A 416 -15.09 22.17 1.85
C LEU A 416 -15.44 21.57 0.48
N ASN A 417 -15.07 20.31 0.27
CA ASN A 417 -15.59 19.52 -0.84
C ASN A 417 -16.87 18.81 -0.38
N HIS A 418 -18.01 19.45 -0.62
CA HIS A 418 -19.32 18.96 -0.18
C HIS A 418 -19.70 17.60 -0.78
N VAL A 419 -19.30 17.34 -2.04
CA VAL A 419 -19.59 16.07 -2.72
C VAL A 419 -18.84 14.92 -2.04
N ALA A 420 -17.54 15.10 -1.77
CA ALA A 420 -16.73 14.13 -1.08
C ALA A 420 -17.19 13.91 0.37
N LEU A 421 -17.54 14.97 1.09
CA LEU A 421 -18.08 14.87 2.46
C LEU A 421 -19.37 14.06 2.51
N ARG A 422 -20.35 14.40 1.66
CA ARG A 422 -21.63 13.68 1.54
C ARG A 422 -21.42 12.19 1.25
N TYR A 423 -20.46 11.88 0.37
CA TYR A 423 -20.12 10.49 0.07
C TYR A 423 -19.54 9.76 1.30
N LEU A 424 -18.61 10.36 2.02
CA LEU A 424 -18.04 9.77 3.24
C LEU A 424 -19.09 9.54 4.32
N ASP A 425 -19.99 10.50 4.53
CA ASP A 425 -21.08 10.36 5.50
C ASP A 425 -22.08 9.26 5.08
N THR A 426 -22.34 9.14 3.77
CA THR A 426 -23.14 8.03 3.25
C THR A 426 -22.48 6.67 3.49
N LEU A 427 -21.15 6.58 3.33
CA LEU A 427 -20.43 5.35 3.63
C LEU A 427 -20.51 4.96 5.12
N ARG A 428 -20.38 5.93 6.03
CA ARG A 428 -20.47 5.71 7.48
C ARG A 428 -21.86 5.30 7.96
N THR A 429 -22.90 5.78 7.28
CA THR A 429 -24.29 5.53 7.69
C THR A 429 -24.90 4.30 7.03
N LYS A 430 -24.55 4.02 5.76
CA LYS A 430 -25.23 2.99 4.96
C LYS A 430 -24.38 1.78 4.59
N VAL A 431 -23.05 1.87 4.61
CA VAL A 431 -22.17 0.83 4.03
C VAL A 431 -21.32 0.11 5.07
N VAL A 432 -20.77 0.85 6.04
CA VAL A 432 -19.78 0.35 7.00
C VAL A 432 -20.17 0.81 8.40
N THR A 433 -20.03 -0.07 9.40
CA THR A 433 -20.32 0.31 10.79
C THR A 433 -19.16 1.07 11.43
N GLU A 434 -19.44 1.87 12.45
CA GLU A 434 -18.40 2.61 13.18
C GLU A 434 -17.35 1.70 13.82
N ASP A 435 -17.75 0.53 14.33
CA ASP A 435 -16.84 -0.48 14.86
C ASP A 435 -15.88 -1.05 13.80
N GLU A 436 -16.37 -1.27 12.57
CA GLU A 436 -15.52 -1.69 11.44
C GLU A 436 -14.49 -0.61 11.09
N ILE A 437 -14.87 0.67 11.13
CA ILE A 437 -13.99 1.82 10.86
C ILE A 437 -12.94 1.97 11.97
N LYS A 438 -13.36 1.88 13.25
CA LYS A 438 -12.47 1.96 14.40
C LYS A 438 -11.41 0.85 14.34
N LYS A 439 -11.83 -0.41 14.19
CA LYS A 439 -10.92 -1.56 14.07
C LYS A 439 -9.97 -1.43 12.88
N ALA A 440 -10.43 -0.91 11.74
CA ALA A 440 -9.56 -0.71 10.58
C ALA A 440 -8.53 0.41 10.79
N SER A 441 -8.93 1.49 11.47
CA SER A 441 -8.07 2.65 11.77
C SER A 441 -7.02 2.31 12.82
N GLU A 442 -7.37 1.58 13.87
CA GLU A 442 -6.42 1.10 14.89
C GLU A 442 -5.35 0.17 14.29
N ARG A 443 -5.72 -0.68 13.32
CA ARG A 443 -4.76 -1.53 12.59
C ARG A 443 -3.75 -0.74 11.77
N ALA A 444 -4.05 0.51 11.40
CA ALA A 444 -3.09 1.36 10.69
C ALA A 444 -1.98 1.90 11.61
N GLY A 445 -2.22 1.90 12.94
CA GLY A 445 -1.27 2.24 13.99
C GLY A 445 -1.72 3.39 14.88
N PRO A 446 -1.19 3.51 16.11
CA PRO A 446 -1.61 4.52 17.09
C PRO A 446 -1.38 5.95 16.60
N LEU A 447 -0.20 6.23 16.01
CA LEU A 447 0.12 7.54 15.42
C LEU A 447 -0.86 7.95 14.32
N PHE A 448 -1.36 6.99 13.53
CA PHE A 448 -2.32 7.27 12.47
C PHE A 448 -3.65 7.77 13.06
N VAL A 449 -4.11 7.14 14.16
CA VAL A 449 -5.33 7.55 14.87
C VAL A 449 -5.14 8.91 15.56
N GLU A 450 -3.99 9.13 16.20
CA GLU A 450 -3.64 10.41 16.83
C GLU A 450 -3.67 11.58 15.82
N MET A 451 -3.19 11.34 14.60
CA MET A 451 -3.27 12.29 13.49
C MET A 451 -4.68 12.45 12.88
N LYS A 452 -5.73 12.02 13.59
CA LYS A 452 -7.12 11.98 13.11
C LYS A 452 -7.27 11.24 11.78
N GLY A 453 -6.44 10.22 11.59
CA GLY A 453 -6.49 9.32 10.45
C GLY A 453 -7.66 8.35 10.57
N GLU A 454 -8.34 8.11 9.46
CA GLU A 454 -9.52 7.23 9.41
C GLU A 454 -9.39 6.31 8.20
N VAL A 455 -9.69 5.02 8.40
CA VAL A 455 -9.79 4.01 7.33
C VAL A 455 -11.23 3.49 7.28
N ILE A 456 -11.92 3.74 6.18
CA ILE A 456 -13.26 3.21 5.90
C ILE A 456 -13.11 1.96 5.01
N PRO A 457 -13.22 0.74 5.55
CA PRO A 457 -13.08 -0.50 4.77
C PRO A 457 -14.35 -0.81 3.95
N LEU A 458 -14.21 -1.09 2.66
CA LEU A 458 -15.36 -1.35 1.80
C LEU A 458 -15.59 -2.85 1.53
N LYS A 459 -16.86 -3.26 1.66
CA LYS A 459 -17.32 -4.61 1.28
C LYS A 459 -17.41 -4.73 -0.24
N ASP A 460 -18.01 -3.76 -0.90
CA ASP A 460 -18.09 -3.68 -2.36
C ASP A 460 -16.99 -2.80 -2.95
N PRO A 461 -16.64 -2.98 -4.25
CA PRO A 461 -15.65 -2.14 -4.92
C PRO A 461 -16.03 -0.66 -4.86
N GLN A 462 -15.02 0.20 -4.69
CA GLN A 462 -15.15 1.66 -4.64
C GLN A 462 -15.99 2.21 -5.80
N ARG A 463 -15.79 1.69 -7.02
CA ARG A 463 -16.55 2.09 -8.22
C ARG A 463 -18.06 1.94 -8.03
N THR A 464 -18.52 0.81 -7.52
CA THR A 464 -19.95 0.48 -7.36
C THR A 464 -20.59 1.40 -6.32
N ASN A 465 -19.90 1.66 -5.21
CA ASN A 465 -20.38 2.58 -4.20
C ASN A 465 -20.40 4.03 -4.69
N MET A 466 -19.38 4.47 -5.44
CA MET A 466 -19.35 5.83 -5.99
C MET A 466 -20.41 6.04 -7.07
N GLU A 467 -20.62 5.07 -7.97
CA GLU A 467 -21.70 5.12 -8.98
C GLU A 467 -23.08 5.30 -8.33
N ALA A 468 -23.34 4.56 -7.23
CA ALA A 468 -24.63 4.61 -6.53
C ALA A 468 -24.83 5.88 -5.69
N PHE A 469 -23.80 6.33 -4.97
CA PHE A 469 -23.95 7.37 -3.94
C PHE A 469 -23.33 8.73 -4.28
N ALA A 470 -22.42 8.80 -5.26
CA ALA A 470 -21.72 10.02 -5.64
C ALA A 470 -21.25 10.00 -7.11
N PRO A 471 -22.18 10.06 -8.09
CA PRO A 471 -21.85 9.91 -9.51
C PRO A 471 -20.90 11.01 -10.04
N GLU A 472 -20.94 12.22 -9.47
CA GLU A 472 -20.00 13.30 -9.81
C GLU A 472 -18.57 12.95 -9.40
N LEU A 473 -18.37 12.48 -8.16
CA LEU A 473 -17.07 12.03 -7.66
C LEU A 473 -16.58 10.80 -8.44
N TYR A 474 -17.49 9.94 -8.90
CA TYR A 474 -17.13 8.82 -9.76
C TYR A 474 -16.54 9.26 -11.10
N LYS A 475 -17.05 10.34 -11.71
CA LYS A 475 -16.50 10.87 -12.97
C LYS A 475 -15.05 11.30 -12.80
N GLU A 476 -14.73 12.02 -11.72
CA GLU A 476 -13.37 12.43 -11.38
C GLU A 476 -12.46 11.22 -11.12
N TYR A 477 -12.95 10.27 -10.30
CA TYR A 477 -12.25 9.02 -10.01
C TYR A 477 -11.93 8.25 -11.30
N ARG A 478 -12.90 8.12 -12.21
CA ARG A 478 -12.72 7.45 -13.49
C ARG A 478 -11.73 8.20 -14.38
N ALA A 479 -11.85 9.53 -14.50
CA ALA A 479 -10.95 10.35 -15.32
C ALA A 479 -9.48 10.25 -14.85
N HIS A 480 -9.26 10.21 -13.54
CA HIS A 480 -7.94 9.97 -12.96
C HIS A 480 -7.35 8.63 -13.43
N TYR A 481 -8.09 7.53 -13.29
CA TYR A 481 -7.59 6.21 -13.69
C TYR A 481 -7.53 5.99 -15.20
N VAL A 482 -8.31 6.73 -16.01
CA VAL A 482 -8.13 6.83 -17.47
C VAL A 482 -6.76 7.43 -17.78
N THR A 483 -6.40 8.54 -17.11
CA THR A 483 -5.10 9.20 -17.29
C THR A 483 -3.96 8.28 -16.86
N VAL A 484 -4.08 7.62 -15.71
CA VAL A 484 -3.09 6.63 -15.26
C VAL A 484 -2.93 5.49 -16.27
N PHE A 485 -4.04 4.98 -16.82
CA PHE A 485 -4.00 3.93 -17.84
C PHE A 485 -3.28 4.41 -19.11
N GLN A 486 -3.62 5.60 -19.61
CA GLN A 486 -2.96 6.19 -20.77
C GLN A 486 -1.46 6.36 -20.54
N ASN A 487 -1.04 6.87 -19.39
CA ASN A 487 0.38 7.05 -19.08
C ASN A 487 1.14 5.71 -18.99
N LEU A 488 0.50 4.65 -18.50
CA LEU A 488 1.12 3.32 -18.40
C LEU A 488 1.25 2.59 -19.73
N TYR A 489 0.39 2.90 -20.69
CA TYR A 489 0.32 2.20 -21.98
C TYR A 489 0.55 3.11 -23.19
N ALA A 490 0.89 4.37 -22.97
CA ALA A 490 1.39 5.30 -23.97
C ALA A 490 2.52 4.60 -24.74
N ALA A 491 2.45 4.70 -26.07
CA ALA A 491 3.18 3.83 -27.00
C ALA A 491 4.67 3.78 -26.69
#